data_AF-A0A7C9F2U8-F1
#
_entry.id   AF-A0A7C9F2U8-F1
#
_cell.length_a   1.000
_cell.length_b   1.000
_cell.length_c   1.000
_cell.angle_alpha   90.00
_cell.angle_beta   90.00
_cell.angle_gamma   90.00
#
_symmetry.space_group_name_H-M   'P 1'
#
loop_
_entity.id
_entity.type
_entity.pdbx_description
1 polymer ?
#
loop_
_entity_poly.entity_id
_entity_poly.type
_entity_poly.pdbx_seq_one_letter_code
_entity_poly.pdbx_strand_id
1 'polypeptide(L)'
;MEFLKIIYRGKEYSLKELVQETNKFSKDLLLPLSYQIDTNIVDFGLVHDKGYSIAGEKFNDLYSVLASARLSLINAHTKIHKSGVTWNSGYSGQLWLRTQFLQNSILWYNSCEDYFLQIIWFAFDFYSDLENYKSEMRKCSFKNIEKELNNYKSFQSANLLLENLLIYKENENVKNIREISNSIKHKQLIRFYGLDEERNISIESVNFKSTWIDPKIVDIDITINELISVHNSILSLGTFLLEFIKFDAMFPKDKNERIPWGETRPKAEYKKISISDKYAI
;
A
#
# COMPACT_ATOMS: atom_id res chain seq x y z
N MET A 1 -32.76 2.96 25.32
CA MET A 1 -31.33 3.26 25.10
C MET A 1 -31.17 4.48 24.15
N GLU A 2 -32.09 5.45 24.20
CA GLU A 2 -32.16 6.62 23.28
C GLU A 2 -31.56 7.91 23.87
N PHE A 3 -30.88 7.83 25.02
CA PHE A 3 -30.46 9.02 25.78
C PHE A 3 -28.95 9.33 25.73
N LEU A 4 -28.13 8.50 25.08
CA LEU A 4 -26.69 8.77 24.99
C LEU A 4 -26.41 9.69 23.78
N LYS A 5 -26.11 10.95 24.08
CA LYS A 5 -25.64 11.95 23.12
C LYS A 5 -24.11 12.01 23.16
N ILE A 6 -23.47 11.81 22.02
CA ILE A 6 -22.02 11.86 21.86
C ILE A 6 -21.67 13.10 21.06
N ILE A 7 -20.84 13.99 21.62
CA ILE A 7 -20.39 15.19 20.93
C ILE A 7 -18.97 14.96 20.43
N TYR A 8 -18.76 15.06 19.13
CA TYR A 8 -17.45 14.96 18.49
C TYR A 8 -17.25 16.14 17.53
N ARG A 9 -16.20 16.94 17.77
CA ARG A 9 -15.89 18.17 17.00
C ARG A 9 -17.10 19.08 16.81
N GLY A 10 -17.86 19.30 17.88
CA GLY A 10 -19.04 20.17 17.88
C GLY A 10 -20.28 19.59 17.23
N LYS A 11 -20.22 18.37 16.66
CA LYS A 11 -21.38 17.67 16.11
C LYS A 11 -21.90 16.63 17.10
N GLU A 12 -23.20 16.64 17.31
CA GLU A 12 -23.90 15.65 18.14
C GLU A 12 -24.22 14.39 17.32
N TYR A 13 -24.04 13.23 17.94
CA TYR A 13 -24.31 11.92 17.38
C TYR A 13 -25.05 11.06 18.40
N SER A 14 -26.01 10.28 17.91
CA SER A 14 -26.45 9.04 18.55
C SER A 14 -25.44 7.92 18.28
N LEU A 15 -25.44 6.89 19.13
CA LEU A 15 -24.63 5.69 18.91
C LEU A 15 -24.95 5.02 17.56
N LYS A 16 -26.23 5.03 17.15
CA LYS A 16 -26.68 4.46 15.88
C LYS A 16 -26.06 5.19 14.69
N GLU A 17 -26.01 6.52 14.73
CA GLU A 17 -25.39 7.32 13.67
C GLU A 17 -23.90 7.04 13.54
N LEU A 18 -23.16 6.93 14.65
CA LEU A 18 -21.73 6.58 14.61
C LEU A 18 -21.48 5.20 13.99
N VAL A 19 -22.29 4.20 14.36
CA VAL A 19 -22.18 2.86 13.78
C VAL A 19 -22.50 2.89 12.29
N GLN A 20 -23.54 3.63 11.87
CA GLN A 20 -23.90 3.78 10.47
C GLN A 20 -22.80 4.49 9.66
N GLU A 21 -22.19 5.54 10.23
CA GLU A 21 -21.09 6.27 9.62
C GLU A 21 -19.87 5.37 9.39
N THR A 22 -19.44 4.60 10.41
CA THR A 22 -18.33 3.63 10.26
C THR A 22 -18.67 2.52 9.26
N ASN A 23 -19.90 2.01 9.27
CA ASN A 23 -20.32 0.99 8.31
C ASN A 23 -20.31 1.51 6.88
N LYS A 24 -20.74 2.76 6.66
CA LYS A 24 -20.65 3.41 5.36
C LYS A 24 -19.20 3.58 4.93
N PHE A 25 -18.36 4.15 5.81
CA PHE A 25 -16.93 4.31 5.57
C PHE A 25 -16.24 2.98 5.19
N SER A 26 -16.54 1.90 5.91
CA SER A 26 -16.00 0.57 5.61
C SER A 26 -16.43 0.07 4.23
N LYS A 27 -17.69 0.28 3.83
CA LYS A 27 -18.19 -0.13 2.51
C LYS A 27 -17.54 0.67 1.37
N ASP A 28 -17.29 1.95 1.60
CA ASP A 28 -16.72 2.85 0.59
C ASP A 28 -15.22 2.56 0.34
N LEU A 29 -14.52 1.99 1.32
CA LEU A 29 -13.16 1.47 1.13
C LEU A 29 -13.20 0.10 0.45
N LEU A 30 -13.09 0.07 -0.87
CA LEU A 30 -13.09 -1.17 -1.66
C LEU A 30 -11.86 -2.03 -1.41
N LEU A 31 -12.01 -3.35 -1.46
CA LEU A 31 -10.89 -4.31 -1.43
C LEU A 31 -11.14 -5.36 -2.53
N PRO A 32 -10.52 -5.21 -3.72
CA PRO A 32 -10.80 -6.08 -4.86
C PRO A 32 -10.29 -7.50 -4.62
N LEU A 33 -11.20 -8.48 -4.67
CA LEU A 33 -10.83 -9.91 -4.61
C LEU A 33 -10.00 -10.35 -5.83
N SER A 34 -10.07 -9.61 -6.93
CA SER A 34 -9.28 -9.87 -8.15
C SER A 34 -7.77 -9.79 -7.91
N TYR A 35 -7.32 -9.20 -6.79
CA TYR A 35 -5.92 -9.17 -6.41
C TYR A 35 -5.43 -10.52 -5.86
N GLN A 36 -6.34 -11.45 -5.56
CA GLN A 36 -5.97 -12.79 -5.18
C GLN A 36 -5.70 -13.62 -6.44
N ILE A 37 -4.42 -13.78 -6.76
CA ILE A 37 -3.97 -14.62 -7.87
C ILE A 37 -4.21 -16.08 -7.51
N ASP A 38 -4.82 -16.82 -8.44
CA ASP A 38 -5.10 -18.25 -8.28
C ASP A 38 -3.82 -19.03 -7.92
N THR A 39 -3.91 -19.84 -6.86
CA THR A 39 -2.76 -20.60 -6.35
C THR A 39 -2.19 -21.55 -7.39
N ASN A 40 -3.00 -22.10 -8.30
CA ASN A 40 -2.50 -22.95 -9.38
C ASN A 40 -1.65 -22.13 -10.37
N ILE A 41 -2.05 -20.88 -10.70
CA ILE A 41 -1.25 -20.01 -11.57
C ILE A 41 0.14 -19.78 -10.97
N VAL A 42 0.20 -19.55 -9.66
CA VAL A 42 1.46 -19.40 -8.91
C VAL A 42 2.26 -20.70 -8.92
N ASP A 43 1.68 -21.80 -8.44
CA ASP A 43 2.38 -23.08 -8.26
C ASP A 43 2.93 -23.64 -9.58
N PHE A 44 2.12 -23.62 -10.65
CA PHE A 44 2.60 -24.03 -11.98
C PHE A 44 3.60 -23.00 -12.54
N GLY A 45 3.44 -21.72 -12.21
CA GLY A 45 4.41 -20.68 -12.56
C GLY A 45 5.80 -20.92 -11.97
N LEU A 46 5.93 -21.47 -10.76
CA LEU A 46 7.24 -21.80 -10.18
C LEU A 46 8.05 -22.77 -11.04
N VAL A 47 7.38 -23.65 -11.79
CA VAL A 47 8.02 -24.64 -12.66
C VAL A 47 8.49 -24.00 -13.97
N HIS A 48 7.71 -23.06 -14.53
CA HIS A 48 7.92 -22.54 -15.87
C HIS A 48 8.58 -21.15 -15.90
N ASP A 49 8.20 -20.25 -14.99
CA ASP A 49 8.72 -18.90 -14.88
C ASP A 49 8.71 -18.39 -13.43
N LYS A 50 9.77 -18.74 -12.69
CA LYS A 50 9.91 -18.42 -11.27
C LYS A 50 9.72 -16.94 -10.96
N GLY A 51 10.26 -16.03 -11.78
CA GLY A 51 10.10 -14.59 -11.58
C GLY A 51 8.63 -14.15 -11.66
N TYR A 52 7.93 -14.65 -12.67
CA TYR A 52 6.51 -14.37 -12.86
C TYR A 52 5.64 -14.95 -11.74
N SER A 53 5.99 -16.14 -11.25
CA SER A 53 5.35 -16.74 -10.09
C SER A 53 5.57 -15.93 -8.80
N ILE A 54 6.81 -15.50 -8.55
CA ILE A 54 7.12 -14.64 -7.39
C ILE A 54 6.33 -13.34 -7.47
N ALA A 55 6.19 -12.74 -8.66
CA ALA A 55 5.36 -11.56 -8.82
C ALA A 55 3.88 -11.83 -8.48
N GLY A 56 3.35 -13.02 -8.82
CA GLY A 56 2.01 -13.46 -8.43
C GLY A 56 1.86 -13.60 -6.91
N GLU A 57 2.82 -14.24 -6.23
CA GLU A 57 2.86 -14.30 -4.77
C GLU A 57 2.91 -12.90 -4.14
N LYS A 58 3.71 -12.00 -4.69
CA LYS A 58 3.81 -10.61 -4.19
C LYS A 58 2.53 -9.82 -4.37
N PHE A 59 1.71 -10.18 -5.36
CA PHE A 59 0.37 -9.63 -5.52
C PHE A 59 -0.59 -10.13 -4.42
N ASN A 60 -0.49 -11.40 -4.04
CA ASN A 60 -1.22 -11.95 -2.88
C ASN A 60 -0.77 -11.33 -1.55
N ASP A 61 0.53 -11.08 -1.40
CA ASP A 61 1.08 -10.35 -0.24
C ASP A 61 0.55 -8.91 -0.20
N LEU A 62 0.53 -8.22 -1.35
CA LEU A 62 -0.05 -6.88 -1.49
C LEU A 62 -1.51 -6.86 -1.03
N TYR A 63 -2.33 -7.83 -1.46
CA TYR A 63 -3.72 -7.96 -1.02
C TYR A 63 -3.83 -8.06 0.50
N SER A 64 -2.99 -8.89 1.11
CA SER A 64 -2.98 -9.11 2.57
C SER A 64 -2.58 -7.86 3.35
N VAL A 65 -1.59 -7.11 2.85
CA VAL A 65 -1.14 -5.85 3.45
C VAL A 65 -2.19 -4.75 3.26
N LEU A 66 -2.80 -4.66 2.08
CA LEU A 66 -3.88 -3.70 1.81
C LEU A 66 -5.11 -3.99 2.68
N ALA A 67 -5.47 -5.26 2.87
CA ALA A 67 -6.55 -5.65 3.78
C ALA A 67 -6.27 -5.22 5.22
N SER A 68 -5.02 -5.37 5.67
CA SER A 68 -4.57 -4.93 7.00
C SER A 68 -4.58 -3.40 7.16
N ALA A 69 -4.10 -2.67 6.14
CA ALA A 69 -4.12 -1.22 6.08
C ALA A 69 -5.55 -0.68 6.17
N ARG A 70 -6.46 -1.26 5.39
CA ARG A 70 -7.88 -0.95 5.36
C ARG A 70 -8.55 -1.22 6.70
N LEU A 71 -8.31 -2.38 7.30
CA LEU A 71 -8.87 -2.71 8.62
C LEU A 71 -8.42 -1.70 9.67
N SER A 72 -7.14 -1.35 9.68
CA SER A 72 -6.60 -0.32 10.59
C SER A 72 -7.23 1.05 10.32
N LEU A 73 -7.44 1.44 9.06
CA LEU A 73 -8.08 2.71 8.71
C LEU A 73 -9.54 2.78 9.22
N ILE A 74 -10.31 1.71 9.05
CA ILE A 74 -11.70 1.61 9.55
C ILE A 74 -11.73 1.77 11.08
N ASN A 75 -10.76 1.17 11.78
CA ASN A 75 -10.65 1.31 13.22
C ASN A 75 -10.21 2.72 13.62
N ALA A 76 -9.28 3.36 12.92
CA ALA A 76 -8.89 4.75 13.16
C ALA A 76 -10.08 5.73 12.97
N HIS A 77 -10.95 5.45 12.00
CA HIS A 77 -12.19 6.20 11.77
C HIS A 77 -13.25 5.97 12.85
N THR A 78 -13.20 4.84 13.56
CA THR A 78 -14.18 4.51 14.59
C THR A 78 -14.00 5.41 15.82
N LYS A 79 -14.97 6.29 16.05
CA LYS A 79 -14.88 7.31 17.12
C LYS A 79 -14.99 6.71 18.54
N ILE A 80 -15.71 5.59 18.68
CA ILE A 80 -15.89 4.90 19.97
C ILE A 80 -15.72 3.39 19.77
N HIS A 81 -14.67 2.86 20.39
CA HIS A 81 -14.40 1.43 20.46
C HIS A 81 -15.03 0.82 21.71
N LYS A 82 -15.60 -0.38 21.55
CA LYS A 82 -16.23 -1.15 22.63
C LYS A 82 -15.22 -1.84 23.55
N SER A 83 -14.01 -2.10 23.05
CA SER A 83 -12.96 -2.87 23.72
C SER A 83 -11.58 -2.31 23.35
N GLY A 84 -10.56 -2.66 24.13
CA GLY A 84 -9.18 -2.22 23.91
C GLY A 84 -8.74 -1.03 24.76
N VAL A 85 -9.67 -0.32 25.39
CA VAL A 85 -9.42 0.71 26.41
C VAL A 85 -10.48 0.65 27.50
N THR A 86 -10.10 0.98 28.74
CA THR A 86 -11.09 1.07 29.83
C THR A 86 -11.93 2.33 29.68
N TRP A 87 -13.22 2.27 30.01
CA TRP A 87 -14.09 3.46 30.01
C TRP A 87 -13.60 4.56 30.95
N ASN A 88 -12.86 4.20 32.01
CA ASN A 88 -12.21 5.15 32.92
C ASN A 88 -11.15 6.03 32.23
N SER A 89 -10.58 5.57 31.12
CA SER A 89 -9.66 6.34 30.28
C SER A 89 -10.37 7.44 29.47
N GLY A 90 -11.71 7.42 29.44
CA GLY A 90 -12.55 8.44 28.82
C GLY A 90 -12.21 8.70 27.35
N TYR A 91 -12.29 9.97 26.97
CA TYR A 91 -12.01 10.45 25.61
C TYR A 91 -10.55 10.21 25.19
N SER A 92 -9.59 10.46 26.08
CA SER A 92 -8.17 10.29 25.79
C SER A 92 -7.81 8.84 25.44
N GLY A 93 -8.43 7.87 26.11
CA GLY A 93 -8.25 6.45 25.76
C GLY A 93 -8.77 6.12 24.36
N GLN A 94 -9.97 6.60 24.02
CA GLN A 94 -10.54 6.39 22.68
C GLN A 94 -9.69 7.05 21.59
N LEU A 95 -9.22 8.28 21.86
CA LEU A 95 -8.38 9.02 20.93
C LEU A 95 -7.01 8.34 20.74
N TRP A 96 -6.40 7.85 21.82
CA TRP A 96 -5.14 7.09 21.76
C TRP A 96 -5.28 5.84 20.90
N LEU A 97 -6.37 5.08 21.07
CA LEU A 97 -6.62 3.87 20.31
C LEU A 97 -6.77 4.17 18.81
N ARG A 98 -7.53 5.22 18.46
CA ARG A 98 -7.64 5.70 17.07
C ARG A 98 -6.28 6.06 16.48
N THR A 99 -5.43 6.73 17.26
CA THR A 99 -4.05 7.06 16.87
C THR A 99 -3.22 5.82 16.58
N GLN A 100 -3.27 4.78 17.42
CA GLN A 100 -2.54 3.54 17.19
C GLN A 100 -2.98 2.86 15.88
N PHE A 101 -4.28 2.80 15.64
CA PHE A 101 -4.81 2.27 14.38
C PHE A 101 -4.42 3.12 13.18
N LEU A 102 -4.41 4.45 13.31
CA LEU A 102 -4.00 5.34 12.24
C LEU A 102 -2.53 5.14 11.87
N GLN A 103 -1.64 5.07 12.87
CA GLN A 103 -0.21 4.80 12.67
C GLN A 103 0.01 3.46 11.93
N ASN A 104 -0.69 2.40 12.34
CA ASN A 104 -0.61 1.10 11.66
C ASN A 104 -1.10 1.18 10.22
N SER A 105 -2.19 1.91 9.97
CA SER A 105 -2.71 2.13 8.63
C SER A 105 -1.70 2.84 7.73
N ILE A 106 -1.08 3.92 8.22
CA ILE A 106 -0.01 4.67 7.51
C ILE A 106 1.14 3.74 7.13
N LEU A 107 1.63 2.93 8.07
CA LEU A 107 2.75 2.02 7.84
C LEU A 107 2.40 0.97 6.77
N TRP A 108 1.22 0.37 6.84
CA TRP A 108 0.81 -0.65 5.88
C TRP A 108 0.52 -0.10 4.48
N TYR A 109 -0.13 1.06 4.36
CA TYR A 109 -0.29 1.71 3.06
C TYR A 109 1.07 2.09 2.46
N ASN A 110 2.01 2.60 3.26
CA ASN A 110 3.36 2.88 2.78
C ASN A 110 4.08 1.60 2.31
N SER A 111 3.86 0.46 2.98
CA SER A 111 4.46 -0.81 2.57
C SER A 111 3.92 -1.34 1.24
N CYS A 112 2.73 -0.93 0.79
CA CYS A 112 2.19 -1.32 -0.51
C CYS A 112 3.09 -0.87 -1.68
N GLU A 113 3.79 0.27 -1.54
CA GLU A 113 4.74 0.74 -2.56
C GLU A 113 5.84 -0.29 -2.80
N ASP A 114 6.42 -0.85 -1.74
CA ASP A 114 7.48 -1.85 -1.84
C ASP A 114 7.00 -3.10 -2.60
N TYR A 115 5.75 -3.52 -2.39
CA TYR A 115 5.17 -4.64 -3.13
C TYR A 115 4.97 -4.33 -4.61
N PHE A 116 4.51 -3.13 -4.98
CA PHE A 116 4.40 -2.74 -6.39
C PHE A 116 5.76 -2.83 -7.10
N LEU A 117 6.81 -2.33 -6.45
CA LEU A 117 8.16 -2.40 -6.99
C LEU A 117 8.61 -3.86 -7.15
N GLN A 118 8.37 -4.71 -6.15
CA GLN A 118 8.74 -6.13 -6.20
C GLN A 118 7.98 -6.89 -7.29
N ILE A 119 6.67 -6.67 -7.42
CA ILE A 119 5.83 -7.25 -8.47
C ILE A 119 6.43 -6.95 -9.85
N ILE A 120 6.76 -5.67 -10.10
CA ILE A 120 7.33 -5.24 -11.39
C ILE A 120 8.72 -5.85 -11.60
N TRP A 121 9.56 -5.80 -10.57
CA TRP A 121 10.93 -6.31 -10.61
C TRP A 121 11.00 -7.78 -11.04
N PHE A 122 10.11 -8.62 -10.49
CA PHE A 122 10.08 -10.04 -10.79
C PHE A 122 9.24 -10.39 -12.03
N ALA A 123 8.15 -9.66 -12.32
CA ALA A 123 7.30 -9.95 -13.48
C ALA A 123 8.06 -9.78 -14.80
N PHE A 124 8.97 -8.80 -14.87
CA PHE A 124 9.72 -8.45 -16.09
C PHE A 124 11.20 -8.83 -16.03
N ASP A 125 11.57 -9.74 -15.13
CA ASP A 125 12.93 -10.28 -15.01
C ASP A 125 14.02 -9.20 -14.83
N PHE A 126 13.76 -8.13 -14.08
CA PHE A 126 14.76 -7.07 -13.84
C PHE A 126 15.87 -7.48 -12.85
N TYR A 127 15.76 -8.69 -12.30
CA TYR A 127 16.77 -9.30 -11.43
C TYR A 127 17.91 -9.92 -12.22
N SER A 128 19.08 -10.05 -11.58
CA SER A 128 20.25 -10.69 -12.20
C SER A 128 20.41 -12.17 -11.86
N ASP A 129 20.09 -12.56 -10.63
CA ASP A 129 20.27 -13.93 -10.14
C ASP A 129 19.19 -14.27 -9.11
N LEU A 130 18.26 -15.14 -9.50
CA LEU A 130 17.15 -15.52 -8.64
C LEU A 130 17.56 -16.47 -7.51
N GLU A 131 18.68 -17.19 -7.64
CA GLU A 131 19.19 -18.06 -6.57
C GLU A 131 19.56 -17.24 -5.33
N ASN A 132 19.93 -15.98 -5.53
CA ASN A 132 20.17 -15.01 -4.48
C ASN A 132 19.00 -14.04 -4.26
N TYR A 133 17.78 -14.58 -4.10
CA TYR A 133 16.54 -13.82 -3.90
C TYR A 133 16.66 -12.66 -2.88
N LYS A 134 17.33 -12.87 -1.74
CA LYS A 134 17.51 -11.82 -0.72
C LYS A 134 18.36 -10.64 -1.22
N SER A 135 19.36 -10.91 -2.06
CA SER A 135 20.18 -9.87 -2.68
C SER A 135 19.38 -9.09 -3.71
N GLU A 136 18.60 -9.78 -4.55
CA GLU A 136 17.73 -9.15 -5.55
C GLU A 136 16.66 -8.25 -4.92
N MET A 137 16.06 -8.71 -3.82
CA MET A 137 15.12 -7.89 -3.03
C MET A 137 15.73 -6.58 -2.54
N ARG A 138 17.02 -6.54 -2.20
CA ARG A 138 17.71 -5.30 -1.78
C ARG A 138 17.99 -4.36 -2.97
N LYS A 139 18.08 -4.90 -4.18
CA LYS A 139 18.25 -4.11 -5.40
C LYS A 139 16.93 -3.52 -5.89
N CYS A 140 15.80 -4.15 -5.55
CA CYS A 140 14.47 -3.66 -5.91
C CYS A 140 14.24 -2.27 -5.31
N SER A 141 14.25 -1.25 -6.17
CA SER A 141 14.00 0.14 -5.80
C SER A 141 13.43 0.88 -7.00
N PHE A 142 12.70 1.96 -6.74
CA PHE A 142 12.13 2.79 -7.80
C PHE A 142 13.20 3.24 -8.80
N LYS A 143 14.36 3.71 -8.31
CA LYS A 143 15.48 4.15 -9.16
C LYS A 143 15.98 3.05 -10.10
N ASN A 144 16.06 1.81 -9.61
CA ASN A 144 16.53 0.69 -10.42
C ASN A 144 15.45 0.25 -11.43
N ILE A 145 14.19 0.24 -11.04
CA ILE A 145 13.07 -0.03 -11.96
C ILE A 145 13.00 1.04 -13.04
N GLU A 146 13.08 2.32 -12.67
CA GLU A 146 13.11 3.44 -13.61
C GLU A 146 14.29 3.32 -14.58
N LYS A 147 15.48 2.95 -14.08
CA LYS A 147 16.65 2.70 -14.94
C LYS A 147 16.38 1.57 -15.93
N GLU A 148 15.83 0.44 -15.48
CA GLU A 148 15.51 -0.67 -16.38
C GLU A 148 14.45 -0.29 -17.41
N LEU A 149 13.35 0.35 -17.00
CA LEU A 149 12.31 0.81 -17.93
C LEU A 149 12.86 1.80 -18.98
N ASN A 150 13.78 2.68 -18.59
CA ASN A 150 14.45 3.59 -19.52
C ASN A 150 15.33 2.87 -20.55
N ASN A 151 15.90 1.70 -20.22
CA ASN A 151 16.59 0.86 -21.20
C ASN A 151 15.63 0.33 -22.28
N TYR A 152 14.33 0.27 -21.99
CA TYR A 152 13.26 -0.17 -22.89
C TYR A 152 12.37 0.99 -23.36
N LYS A 153 12.82 2.24 -23.33
CA LYS A 153 12.01 3.44 -23.68
C LYS A 153 11.44 3.43 -25.11
N SER A 154 11.99 2.61 -26.01
CA SER A 154 11.45 2.41 -27.37
C SER A 154 10.13 1.63 -27.36
N PHE A 155 9.86 0.85 -26.31
CA PHE A 155 8.65 0.06 -26.16
C PHE A 155 7.56 0.88 -25.47
N GLN A 156 6.40 1.00 -26.12
CA GLN A 156 5.23 1.69 -25.56
C GLN A 156 4.83 1.12 -24.19
N SER A 157 4.96 -0.20 -24.02
CA SER A 157 4.68 -0.90 -22.75
C SER A 157 5.54 -0.38 -21.58
N ALA A 158 6.83 -0.13 -21.81
CA ALA A 158 7.73 0.36 -20.78
C ALA A 158 7.39 1.80 -20.37
N ASN A 159 7.09 2.66 -21.36
CA ASN A 159 6.67 4.04 -21.11
C ASN A 159 5.34 4.09 -20.35
N LEU A 160 4.36 3.27 -20.73
CA LEU A 160 3.05 3.20 -20.06
C LEU A 160 3.18 2.76 -18.61
N LEU A 161 4.04 1.76 -18.33
CA LEU A 161 4.32 1.30 -16.98
C LEU A 161 5.00 2.38 -16.14
N LEU A 162 6.01 3.07 -16.70
CA LEU A 162 6.70 4.16 -16.02
C LEU A 162 5.76 5.34 -15.72
N GLU A 163 4.90 5.72 -16.67
CA GLU A 163 3.91 6.78 -16.49
C GLU A 163 2.95 6.49 -15.32
N ASN A 164 2.39 5.29 -15.27
CA ASN A 164 1.48 4.90 -14.19
C ASN A 164 2.18 4.85 -12.82
N LEU A 165 3.45 4.42 -12.78
CA LEU A 165 4.26 4.50 -11.56
C LEU A 165 4.51 5.93 -11.11
N LEU A 166 4.80 6.85 -12.05
CA LEU A 166 5.01 8.25 -11.76
C LEU A 166 3.72 8.92 -11.28
N ILE A 167 2.56 8.65 -11.89
CA ILE A 167 1.26 9.16 -11.43
C ILE A 167 1.02 8.78 -9.95
N TYR A 168 1.29 7.53 -9.60
CA TYR A 168 1.19 7.07 -8.20
C TYR A 168 2.20 7.78 -7.29
N LYS A 169 3.48 7.82 -7.69
CA LYS A 169 4.56 8.36 -6.88
C LYS A 169 4.44 9.87 -6.65
N GLU A 170 3.96 10.58 -7.66
CA GLU A 170 3.85 12.04 -7.69
C GLU A 170 2.59 12.56 -7.00
N ASN A 171 1.63 11.67 -6.68
CA ASN A 171 0.45 11.99 -5.89
C ASN A 171 0.84 12.62 -4.54
N GLU A 172 0.30 13.80 -4.26
CA GLU A 172 0.64 14.59 -3.07
C GLU A 172 0.30 13.86 -1.77
N ASN A 173 -0.84 13.17 -1.70
CA ASN A 173 -1.24 12.40 -0.52
C ASN A 173 -0.30 11.20 -0.31
N VAL A 174 0.11 10.52 -1.38
CA VAL A 174 1.11 9.43 -1.29
C VAL A 174 2.43 9.96 -0.75
N LYS A 175 2.91 11.11 -1.24
CA LYS A 175 4.13 11.76 -0.74
C LYS A 175 4.03 12.13 0.73
N ASN A 176 2.94 12.80 1.14
CA ASN A 176 2.76 13.20 2.53
C ASN A 176 2.69 11.98 3.47
N ILE A 177 1.94 10.94 3.11
CA ILE A 177 1.85 9.71 3.90
C ILE A 177 3.21 8.99 3.97
N ARG A 178 4.02 9.03 2.90
CA ARG A 178 5.40 8.52 2.91
C ARG A 178 6.28 9.27 3.91
N GLU A 179 6.21 10.60 3.95
CA GLU A 179 6.95 11.41 4.92
C GLU A 179 6.53 11.14 6.37
N ILE A 180 5.22 10.98 6.60
CA ILE A 180 4.66 10.62 7.90
C ILE A 180 5.15 9.21 8.29
N SER A 181 5.02 8.21 7.43
CA SER A 181 5.54 6.86 7.65
C SER A 181 7.04 6.85 7.99
N ASN A 182 7.86 7.58 7.26
CA ASN A 182 9.29 7.72 7.55
C ASN A 182 9.55 8.33 8.93
N SER A 183 8.73 9.31 9.32
CA SER A 183 8.80 9.92 10.66
C SER A 183 8.42 8.92 11.76
N ILE A 184 7.42 8.06 11.54
CA ILE A 184 7.07 6.97 12.47
C ILE A 184 8.25 5.98 12.60
N LYS A 185 8.79 5.50 11.47
CA LYS A 185 9.83 4.45 11.43
C LYS A 185 11.15 4.89 12.06
N HIS A 186 11.60 6.10 11.77
CA HIS A 186 12.96 6.54 12.13
C HIS A 186 13.01 7.46 13.34
N LYS A 187 11.91 8.16 13.64
CA LYS A 187 11.90 9.18 14.68
C LYS A 187 10.95 8.85 15.83
N GLN A 188 9.87 8.08 15.60
CA GLN A 188 8.74 7.93 16.54
C GLN A 188 8.17 9.29 17.01
N LEU A 189 8.41 10.35 16.23
CA LEU A 189 8.10 11.74 16.57
C LEU A 189 6.80 12.20 15.88
N ILE A 190 5.74 11.39 15.91
CA ILE A 190 4.42 11.88 15.48
C ILE A 190 3.54 12.07 16.69
N ARG A 191 2.94 13.25 16.76
CA ARG A 191 1.98 13.65 17.77
C ARG A 191 0.63 13.90 17.12
N PHE A 192 -0.44 13.82 17.90
CA PHE A 192 -1.80 13.97 17.41
C PHE A 192 -2.54 15.06 18.16
N TYR A 193 -3.24 15.91 17.42
CA TYR A 193 -4.09 16.95 18.02
C TYR A 193 -5.10 16.32 18.99
N GLY A 194 -5.13 16.86 20.21
CA GLY A 194 -6.02 16.42 21.30
C GLY A 194 -5.47 15.31 22.19
N LEU A 195 -4.35 14.68 21.85
CA LEU A 195 -3.61 13.78 22.75
C LEU A 195 -2.36 14.44 23.30
N ASP A 196 -1.60 15.09 22.42
CA ASP A 196 -0.32 15.65 22.78
C ASP A 196 -0.38 17.18 22.82
N GLU A 197 0.36 17.75 23.77
CA GLU A 197 0.53 19.19 23.88
C GLU A 197 1.70 19.67 23.01
N GLU A 198 1.53 20.86 22.43
CA GLU A 198 2.63 21.59 21.80
C GLU A 198 3.64 22.03 22.85
N ARG A 199 4.93 21.95 22.53
CA ARG A 199 5.97 22.49 23.42
C ARG A 199 5.88 24.02 23.36
N ASN A 200 5.51 24.62 24.49
CA ASN A 200 5.48 26.08 24.63
C ASN A 200 6.86 26.71 24.87
N ILE A 201 7.92 25.90 24.97
CA ILE A 201 9.29 26.34 25.26
C ILE A 201 10.25 25.72 24.25
N SER A 202 10.98 26.55 23.52
CA SER A 202 12.09 26.16 22.67
C SER A 202 13.42 26.43 23.39
N ILE A 203 14.29 25.42 23.46
CA ILE A 203 15.67 25.54 23.92
C ILE A 203 16.60 25.58 22.71
N GLU A 204 17.54 26.52 22.71
CA GLU A 204 18.61 26.65 21.71
C GLU A 204 19.96 26.77 22.41
N SER A 205 20.95 26.01 21.91
CA SER A 205 22.36 26.08 22.31
C SER A 205 23.25 25.99 21.07
N VAL A 206 24.56 26.19 21.23
CA VAL A 206 25.54 26.22 20.13
C VAL A 206 25.44 24.99 19.20
N ASN A 207 25.11 23.81 19.74
CA ASN A 207 25.07 22.55 19.00
C ASN A 207 23.69 21.88 18.97
N PHE A 208 22.63 22.56 19.42
CA PHE A 208 21.31 21.94 19.50
C PHE A 208 20.19 22.96 19.43
N LYS A 209 19.21 22.69 18.56
CA LYS A 209 17.90 23.35 18.59
C LYS A 209 16.84 22.30 18.93
N SER A 210 16.03 22.59 19.94
CA SER A 210 14.88 21.74 20.33
C SER A 210 13.92 21.47 19.17
N THR A 211 13.81 22.39 18.21
CA THR A 211 13.02 22.23 16.98
C THR A 211 13.49 21.07 16.09
N TRP A 212 14.74 20.61 16.22
CA TRP A 212 15.24 19.45 15.46
C TRP A 212 14.60 18.14 15.89
N ILE A 213 14.10 18.08 17.13
CA ILE A 213 13.41 16.93 17.70
C ILE A 213 11.92 17.20 17.88
N ASP A 214 11.41 18.29 17.30
CA ASP A 214 9.99 18.57 17.41
C ASP A 214 9.20 17.60 16.52
N PRO A 215 8.17 16.98 17.08
CA PRO A 215 7.37 16.01 16.37
C PRO A 215 6.44 16.69 15.36
N LYS A 216 6.17 15.98 14.27
CA LYS A 216 5.12 16.38 13.34
C LYS A 216 3.79 16.14 14.05
N ILE A 217 3.00 17.20 14.24
CA ILE A 217 1.65 17.10 14.78
C ILE A 217 0.69 16.93 13.62
N VAL A 218 -0.18 15.92 13.70
CA VAL A 218 -1.17 15.61 12.66
C VAL A 218 -2.58 15.53 13.23
N ASP A 219 -3.55 15.85 12.39
CA ASP A 219 -4.97 15.70 12.72
C ASP A 219 -5.49 14.35 12.22
N ILE A 220 -6.10 13.57 13.12
CA ILE A 220 -6.55 12.21 12.79
C ILE A 220 -7.53 12.20 11.61
N ASP A 221 -8.51 13.10 11.59
CA ASP A 221 -9.55 13.07 10.55
C ASP A 221 -9.02 13.60 9.21
N ILE A 222 -8.12 14.59 9.23
CA ILE A 222 -7.42 15.05 8.01
C ILE A 222 -6.59 13.91 7.44
N THR A 223 -5.76 13.25 8.25
CA THR A 223 -4.91 12.14 7.80
C THR A 223 -5.73 10.93 7.35
N ILE A 224 -6.90 10.66 7.95
CA ILE A 224 -7.82 9.64 7.43
C ILE A 224 -8.25 9.97 6.00
N ASN A 225 -8.61 11.22 5.69
CA ASN A 225 -9.01 11.62 4.34
C ASN A 225 -7.86 11.48 3.32
N GLU A 226 -6.64 11.84 3.72
CA GLU A 226 -5.43 11.61 2.90
C GLU A 226 -5.24 10.12 2.61
N LEU A 227 -5.44 9.25 3.61
CA LEU A 227 -5.34 7.80 3.45
C LEU A 227 -6.44 7.20 2.57
N ILE A 228 -7.64 7.79 2.52
CA ILE A 228 -8.66 7.39 1.53
C ILE A 228 -8.14 7.65 0.11
N SER A 229 -7.51 8.81 -0.12
CA SER A 229 -6.90 9.11 -1.42
C SER A 229 -5.77 8.14 -1.74
N VAL A 230 -4.90 7.83 -0.77
CA VAL A 230 -3.80 6.87 -0.97
C VAL A 230 -4.35 5.47 -1.27
N HIS A 231 -5.38 5.02 -0.55
CA HIS A 231 -6.07 3.76 -0.81
C HIS A 231 -6.53 3.67 -2.25
N ASN A 232 -7.21 4.71 -2.75
CA ASN A 232 -7.69 4.75 -4.13
C ASN A 232 -6.53 4.75 -5.15
N SER A 233 -5.42 5.44 -4.87
CA SER A 233 -4.23 5.41 -5.73
C SER A 233 -3.58 4.02 -5.77
N ILE A 234 -3.55 3.30 -4.65
CA ILE A 234 -3.10 1.90 -4.58
C ILE A 234 -4.04 0.99 -5.39
N LEU A 235 -5.36 1.19 -5.29
CA LEU A 235 -6.32 0.44 -6.10
C LEU A 235 -6.14 0.69 -7.60
N SER A 236 -5.90 1.94 -7.98
CA SER A 236 -5.66 2.30 -9.38
C SER A 236 -4.40 1.63 -9.91
N LEU A 237 -3.28 1.75 -9.20
CA LEU A 237 -2.01 1.18 -9.66
C LEU A 237 -2.04 -0.36 -9.63
N GLY A 238 -2.61 -0.98 -8.60
CA GLY A 238 -2.71 -2.44 -8.54
C GLY A 238 -3.61 -2.99 -9.65
N THR A 239 -4.76 -2.38 -9.91
CA THR A 239 -5.65 -2.81 -11.01
C THR A 239 -4.93 -2.70 -12.35
N PHE A 240 -4.25 -1.58 -12.57
CA PHE A 240 -3.40 -1.41 -13.75
C PHE A 240 -2.35 -2.52 -13.85
N LEU A 241 -1.59 -2.81 -12.79
CA LEU A 241 -0.55 -3.84 -12.82
C LEU A 241 -1.11 -5.24 -13.07
N LEU A 242 -2.26 -5.58 -12.47
CA LEU A 242 -2.93 -6.86 -12.69
C LEU A 242 -3.29 -7.06 -14.17
N GLU A 243 -3.93 -6.05 -14.78
CA GLU A 243 -4.31 -6.04 -16.20
C GLU A 243 -3.11 -5.89 -17.14
N PHE A 244 -2.05 -5.24 -16.66
CA PHE A 244 -0.84 -5.03 -17.43
C PHE A 244 -0.02 -6.31 -17.51
N ILE A 245 0.15 -7.02 -16.39
CA ILE A 245 0.93 -8.25 -16.30
C ILE A 245 0.15 -9.43 -16.87
N LYS A 246 -1.14 -9.60 -16.50
CA LYS A 246 -2.02 -10.73 -16.85
C LYS A 246 -1.41 -12.10 -16.52
N PHE A 247 -1.38 -12.45 -15.23
CA PHE A 247 -0.69 -13.65 -14.75
C PHE A 247 -1.14 -14.98 -15.39
N ASP A 248 -2.37 -15.07 -15.89
CA ASP A 248 -2.87 -16.25 -16.60
C ASP A 248 -2.38 -16.35 -18.06
N ALA A 249 -1.81 -15.28 -18.62
CA ALA A 249 -1.40 -15.22 -20.03
C ALA A 249 -0.22 -16.12 -20.37
N MET A 250 0.54 -16.58 -19.37
CA MET A 250 1.61 -17.57 -19.52
C MET A 250 1.08 -18.92 -20.00
N PHE A 251 -0.18 -19.24 -19.72
CA PHE A 251 -0.78 -20.50 -20.12
C PHE A 251 -1.66 -20.33 -21.36
N PRO A 252 -1.62 -21.27 -22.32
CA PRO A 252 -2.63 -21.31 -23.37
C PRO A 252 -4.01 -21.60 -22.77
N LYS A 253 -5.06 -21.19 -23.46
CA LYS A 253 -6.44 -21.55 -23.11
C LYS A 253 -6.98 -22.48 -24.18
N ASP A 254 -7.63 -23.56 -23.76
CA ASP A 254 -8.32 -24.46 -24.67
C ASP A 254 -9.61 -23.83 -25.23
N LYS A 255 -10.33 -24.58 -26.08
CA LYS A 255 -11.59 -24.11 -26.69
C LYS A 255 -12.71 -23.82 -25.68
N ASN A 256 -12.56 -24.29 -24.43
CA ASN A 256 -13.50 -24.09 -23.33
C ASN A 256 -12.97 -23.10 -22.29
N GLU A 257 -11.94 -22.30 -22.64
CA GLU A 257 -11.26 -21.34 -21.76
C GLU A 257 -10.56 -21.96 -20.54
N ARG A 258 -10.28 -23.27 -20.58
CA ARG A 258 -9.54 -23.97 -19.52
C ARG A 258 -8.04 -23.88 -19.76
N ILE A 259 -7.28 -23.85 -18.68
CA ILE A 259 -5.82 -23.87 -18.70
C ILE A 259 -5.33 -25.34 -18.70
N PRO A 260 -4.66 -25.82 -19.76
CA PRO A 260 -3.97 -27.10 -19.74
C PRO A 260 -2.62 -26.92 -19.03
N TRP A 261 -2.56 -27.27 -17.74
CA TRP A 261 -1.41 -27.05 -16.84
C TRP A 261 -0.08 -27.73 -17.22
N GLY A 262 -0.01 -28.39 -18.38
CA GLY A 262 1.22 -28.99 -18.92
C GLY A 262 1.87 -28.18 -20.05
N GLU A 263 1.26 -27.08 -20.49
CA GLU A 263 1.73 -26.26 -21.61
C GLU A 263 1.91 -24.81 -21.19
N THR A 264 2.98 -24.17 -21.69
CA THR A 264 3.23 -22.74 -21.47
C THR A 264 3.60 -22.05 -22.76
N ARG A 265 3.21 -20.78 -22.87
CA ARG A 265 3.64 -19.92 -23.97
C ARG A 265 5.09 -19.49 -23.79
N PRO A 266 5.82 -19.20 -24.88
CA PRO A 266 7.11 -18.52 -24.82
C PRO A 266 7.02 -17.17 -24.07
N LYS A 267 8.05 -16.80 -23.31
CA LYS A 267 8.07 -15.56 -22.50
C LYS A 267 7.72 -14.30 -23.30
N ALA A 268 8.23 -14.20 -24.53
CA ALA A 268 7.98 -13.06 -25.42
C ALA A 268 6.51 -12.88 -25.81
N GLU A 269 5.66 -13.90 -25.65
CA GLU A 269 4.23 -13.82 -25.99
C GLU A 269 3.37 -13.27 -24.85
N TYR A 270 3.81 -13.38 -23.59
CA TYR A 270 3.03 -12.92 -22.42
C TYR A 270 3.71 -11.82 -21.61
N LYS A 271 5.04 -11.71 -21.64
CA LYS A 271 5.75 -10.58 -21.04
C LYS A 271 5.78 -9.40 -22.00
N LYS A 272 5.14 -8.31 -21.60
CA LYS A 272 5.13 -7.05 -22.36
C LYS A 272 6.48 -6.32 -22.39
N ILE A 273 7.42 -6.74 -21.55
CA ILE A 273 8.79 -6.23 -21.44
C ILE A 273 9.68 -7.45 -21.15
N SER A 274 10.59 -7.83 -22.05
CA SER A 274 11.46 -8.99 -21.87
C SER A 274 12.92 -8.68 -22.17
N ILE A 275 13.85 -9.33 -21.47
CA ILE A 275 15.30 -9.24 -21.72
C ILE A 275 15.65 -9.71 -23.15
N SER A 276 14.86 -10.61 -23.75
CA SER A 276 15.03 -11.00 -25.16
C SER A 276 14.96 -9.81 -26.11
N ASP A 277 14.23 -8.76 -25.74
CA ASP A 277 14.00 -7.58 -26.56
C ASP A 277 15.22 -6.64 -26.56
N LYS A 278 16.16 -6.84 -25.64
CA LYS A 278 17.41 -6.08 -25.53
C LYS A 278 18.41 -6.42 -26.65
N TYR A 279 18.21 -7.55 -27.33
CA TYR A 279 19.07 -8.04 -28.42
C TYR A 279 18.37 -8.10 -29.78
N ALA A 280 17.14 -7.57 -29.88
CA ALA A 280 16.33 -7.60 -31.10
C ALA A 280 16.48 -6.34 -31.98
N ILE A 281 17.59 -5.60 -31.85
CA ILE A 281 17.95 -4.43 -32.67
C ILE A 281 19.04 -4.81 -33.65
#